data_AF-A0A9X9A5Z4-F1
#
_entry.id   AF-A0A9X9A5Z4-F1
#
_cell.length_a   1.000
_cell.length_b   1.000
_cell.length_c   1.000
_cell.angle_alpha   90.00
_cell.angle_beta   90.00
_cell.angle_gamma   90.00
#
_symmetry.space_group_name_H-M   'P 1'
#
loop_
_entity.id
_entity.type
_entity.pdbx_description
1 polymer ?
#
loop_
_entity_poly.entity_id
_entity_poly.type
_entity_poly.pdbx_seq_one_letter_code
_entity_poly.pdbx_strand_id
1 'polypeptide(L)'
;QKPAEQPKDGNTQQPAEQPKDGNPQQPTEQPKDGGTQQPTENPDDNTTGQPVENPDPSPKQIKENILTSVKLTDKDGKPFNDTDNRPNPDSAANIDFTWEVLESLKVKKGDYYIFQLPEYFIVHNTITQPLVDGTGHEIGTFVVDLNGKVTMTFNEYVEDNPNIDGHLKVGTEFNKTKIKGTTEQKIPFPIKEQDVIIELDFKPNVKKSMNKKGIPDRPINTNQINWTVEMNKTKDILTNAVFQDNIPNGASLNEDSIKVYELEVDINGKTTRGAEVSKEEYTLTSSSDKLNIAFKNETKKAYQIEYATKITDESVTSFKNEAKVSSKNQGDVSANATVTVSRGTHLEKTSKYNPKTQ
;
A
#
# COMPACT_ATOMS: atom_id res chain seq x y z
N GLN A 1 -41.89 2.04 23.28
CA GLN A 1 -42.57 0.84 22.75
C GLN A 1 -42.01 0.53 21.37
N LYS A 2 -41.33 -0.62 21.24
CA LYS A 2 -41.14 -1.37 19.98
C LYS A 2 -42.21 -2.47 19.96
N PRO A 3 -42.63 -2.95 18.77
CA PRO A 3 -42.17 -4.26 18.28
C PRO A 3 -41.74 -4.16 16.80
N ALA A 4 -40.64 -4.77 16.35
CA ALA A 4 -40.34 -6.19 16.11
C ALA A 4 -40.98 -6.73 14.82
N GLU A 5 -40.15 -7.05 13.82
CA GLU A 5 -40.40 -8.15 12.88
C GLU A 5 -39.07 -8.61 12.23
N GLN A 6 -38.76 -9.90 12.42
CA GLN A 6 -37.85 -10.70 11.59
C GLN A 6 -38.64 -11.26 10.39
N PRO A 7 -37.96 -11.82 9.39
CA PRO A 7 -38.01 -13.29 9.32
C PRO A 7 -36.65 -13.95 9.03
N LYS A 8 -36.62 -15.24 9.35
CA LYS A 8 -35.57 -16.23 9.09
C LYS A 8 -36.10 -17.32 8.14
N ASP A 9 -35.15 -17.94 7.46
CA ASP A 9 -35.03 -19.35 7.04
C ASP A 9 -35.38 -19.81 5.59
N GLY A 10 -34.39 -20.54 5.04
CA GLY A 10 -34.51 -21.64 4.07
C GLY A 10 -33.90 -21.35 2.68
N ASN A 11 -33.16 -22.22 2.01
CA ASN A 11 -32.50 -23.49 2.32
C ASN A 11 -31.52 -23.78 1.15
N THR A 12 -30.46 -24.52 1.47
CA THR A 12 -29.41 -25.20 0.68
C THR A 12 -29.80 -25.79 -0.69
N GLN A 13 -28.90 -25.76 -1.69
CA GLN A 13 -28.40 -26.94 -2.45
C GLN A 13 -27.51 -26.57 -3.69
N GLN A 14 -26.28 -27.09 -3.68
CA GLN A 14 -25.50 -27.60 -4.83
C GLN A 14 -24.82 -28.88 -4.27
N PRO A 15 -24.63 -29.99 -5.01
CA PRO A 15 -23.57 -30.09 -6.03
C PRO A 15 -23.81 -31.14 -7.16
N ALA A 16 -22.75 -31.41 -7.94
CA ALA A 16 -22.49 -32.51 -8.89
C ALA A 16 -22.81 -32.21 -10.38
N GLU A 17 -22.08 -32.67 -11.40
CA GLU A 17 -20.81 -33.40 -11.58
C GLU A 17 -20.43 -33.29 -13.08
N GLN A 18 -19.22 -33.70 -13.43
CA GLN A 18 -18.52 -33.49 -14.71
C GLN A 18 -18.62 -34.76 -15.63
N PRO A 19 -17.76 -34.95 -16.67
CA PRO A 19 -18.01 -34.88 -18.13
C PRO A 19 -18.07 -36.25 -18.85
N LYS A 20 -18.19 -36.27 -20.21
CA LYS A 20 -17.49 -37.24 -21.08
C LYS A 20 -17.54 -36.96 -22.60
N ASP A 21 -16.47 -37.46 -23.22
CA ASP A 21 -15.93 -37.37 -24.58
C ASP A 21 -16.77 -37.94 -25.74
N GLY A 22 -16.37 -37.58 -26.97
CA GLY A 22 -16.64 -38.37 -28.18
C GLY A 22 -16.16 -37.74 -29.50
N ASN A 23 -14.96 -38.10 -29.93
CA ASN A 23 -14.52 -38.26 -31.34
C ASN A 23 -14.23 -39.79 -31.52
N PRO A 24 -13.98 -40.40 -32.70
CA PRO A 24 -13.69 -39.88 -34.05
C PRO A 24 -14.35 -40.65 -35.22
N GLN A 25 -14.15 -40.19 -36.48
CA GLN A 25 -13.52 -40.99 -37.56
C GLN A 25 -13.61 -40.33 -38.96
N GLN A 26 -12.48 -40.42 -39.66
CA GLN A 26 -12.26 -40.22 -41.10
C GLN A 26 -12.73 -41.47 -41.88
N PRO A 27 -12.94 -41.38 -43.21
CA PRO A 27 -12.03 -42.14 -44.06
C PRO A 27 -11.60 -41.44 -45.38
N THR A 28 -10.40 -41.83 -45.80
CA THR A 28 -9.70 -41.64 -47.08
C THR A 28 -10.37 -42.35 -48.27
N GLU A 29 -10.25 -41.78 -49.47
CA GLU A 29 -10.22 -42.54 -50.74
C GLU A 29 -9.45 -41.78 -51.85
N GLN A 30 -8.58 -42.51 -52.56
CA GLN A 30 -7.91 -42.24 -53.84
C GLN A 30 -7.95 -43.59 -54.61
N PRO A 31 -7.48 -43.77 -55.86
CA PRO A 31 -7.25 -42.86 -57.02
C PRO A 31 -7.78 -43.47 -58.36
N LYS A 32 -7.65 -42.77 -59.52
CA LYS A 32 -7.37 -43.30 -60.90
C LYS A 32 -6.90 -42.14 -61.79
N ASP A 33 -5.68 -42.13 -62.35
CA ASP A 33 -5.19 -42.79 -63.59
C ASP A 33 -5.81 -42.14 -64.85
N GLY A 34 -5.12 -41.69 -65.90
CA GLY A 34 -3.72 -41.70 -66.34
C GLY A 34 -3.63 -40.92 -67.68
N GLY A 35 -2.45 -40.68 -68.23
CA GLY A 35 -2.33 -40.10 -69.58
C GLY A 35 -1.01 -39.38 -69.88
N THR A 36 -0.06 -40.16 -70.39
CA THR A 36 1.29 -39.84 -70.88
C THR A 36 1.31 -38.87 -72.08
N GLN A 37 2.34 -38.00 -72.16
CA GLN A 37 3.25 -37.86 -73.32
C GLN A 37 4.34 -36.78 -73.09
N GLN A 38 5.59 -37.18 -73.33
CA GLN A 38 6.81 -36.38 -73.62
C GLN A 38 7.37 -36.98 -74.94
N PRO A 39 8.42 -36.47 -75.62
CA PRO A 39 9.18 -35.21 -75.49
C PRO A 39 9.52 -34.53 -76.85
N THR A 40 10.09 -33.31 -76.81
CA THR A 40 11.13 -32.88 -77.77
C THR A 40 12.01 -31.78 -77.15
N GLU A 41 13.31 -32.05 -77.05
CA GLU A 41 14.42 -31.08 -76.88
C GLU A 41 14.54 -30.22 -78.16
N ASN A 42 15.05 -28.99 -78.21
CA ASN A 42 16.37 -28.46 -77.78
C ASN A 42 16.43 -26.91 -78.04
N PRO A 43 17.55 -26.16 -77.88
CA PRO A 43 17.92 -25.33 -76.72
C PRO A 43 18.06 -23.80 -77.02
N ASP A 44 18.58 -23.07 -76.03
CA ASP A 44 19.13 -21.70 -76.04
C ASP A 44 18.18 -20.50 -75.90
N ASP A 45 18.04 -19.98 -74.68
CA ASP A 45 18.40 -18.58 -74.39
C ASP A 45 18.75 -18.39 -72.90
N ASN A 46 19.87 -17.74 -72.67
CA ASN A 46 20.51 -17.52 -71.38
C ASN A 46 20.24 -16.07 -70.96
N THR A 47 19.23 -15.83 -70.12
CA THR A 47 19.25 -14.80 -69.05
C THR A 47 17.89 -14.72 -68.38
N THR A 48 17.80 -15.10 -67.10
CA THR A 48 16.93 -14.40 -66.13
C THR A 48 17.30 -14.84 -64.71
N GLY A 49 17.37 -13.86 -63.81
CA GLY A 49 18.08 -13.92 -62.55
C GLY A 49 17.64 -15.02 -61.59
N GLN A 50 18.58 -15.34 -60.69
CA GLN A 50 18.28 -16.03 -59.45
C GLN A 50 17.09 -15.37 -58.75
N PRO A 51 16.16 -16.14 -58.16
CA PRO A 51 15.20 -15.58 -57.24
C PRO A 51 15.99 -14.97 -56.08
N VAL A 52 15.86 -13.66 -55.89
CA VAL A 52 16.27 -13.02 -54.63
C VAL A 52 15.38 -13.63 -53.56
N GLU A 53 15.92 -14.56 -52.82
CA GLU A 53 15.29 -15.11 -51.63
C GLU A 53 15.32 -14.03 -50.56
N ASN A 54 14.21 -13.34 -50.36
CA ASN A 54 13.88 -12.75 -49.07
C ASN A 54 12.37 -12.53 -48.97
N PRO A 55 11.76 -13.08 -47.92
CA PRO A 55 11.02 -12.26 -47.00
C PRO A 55 11.91 -12.11 -45.76
N ASP A 56 12.27 -10.86 -45.48
CA ASP A 56 12.67 -10.43 -44.15
C ASP A 56 11.74 -11.12 -43.11
N PRO A 57 12.25 -11.95 -42.18
CA PRO A 57 11.38 -12.69 -41.28
C PRO A 57 10.50 -11.71 -40.52
N SER A 58 9.19 -12.00 -40.48
CA SER A 58 8.23 -11.17 -39.76
C SER A 58 8.73 -10.89 -38.32
N PRO A 59 8.53 -9.68 -37.79
CA PRO A 59 8.93 -9.32 -36.44
C PRO A 59 8.62 -10.40 -35.40
N LYS A 60 9.63 -10.87 -34.66
CA LYS A 60 9.47 -11.89 -33.60
C LYS A 60 9.47 -11.25 -32.21
N GLN A 61 8.78 -11.91 -31.28
CA GLN A 61 8.85 -11.57 -29.87
C GLN A 61 10.08 -12.22 -29.22
N ILE A 62 10.90 -11.42 -28.52
CA ILE A 62 11.95 -11.89 -27.62
C ILE A 62 11.27 -12.51 -26.38
N LYS A 63 11.53 -13.80 -26.14
CA LYS A 63 10.95 -14.56 -25.02
C LYS A 63 11.83 -14.60 -23.78
N GLU A 64 13.14 -14.41 -23.96
CA GLU A 64 14.09 -14.31 -22.86
C GLU A 64 13.91 -12.96 -22.14
N ASN A 65 13.97 -12.97 -20.80
CA ASN A 65 13.84 -11.74 -20.03
C ASN A 65 15.13 -10.92 -20.16
N ILE A 66 15.01 -9.72 -20.73
CA ILE A 66 16.12 -8.80 -20.96
C ILE A 66 16.26 -7.73 -19.87
N LEU A 67 15.40 -7.69 -18.86
CA LEU A 67 15.45 -6.70 -17.78
C LEU A 67 16.47 -7.12 -16.73
N THR A 68 17.47 -6.30 -16.44
CA THR A 68 18.62 -6.66 -15.59
C THR A 68 18.55 -6.03 -14.21
N SER A 69 17.93 -4.86 -14.09
CA SER A 69 17.72 -4.20 -12.80
C SER A 69 16.54 -3.23 -12.85
N VAL A 70 16.10 -2.79 -11.67
CA VAL A 70 15.09 -1.73 -11.54
C VAL A 70 15.46 -0.79 -10.39
N LYS A 71 15.18 0.49 -10.58
CA LYS A 71 15.20 1.51 -9.53
C LYS A 71 13.83 2.16 -9.43
N LEU A 72 13.37 2.35 -8.20
CA LEU A 72 12.12 3.04 -7.89
C LEU A 72 12.43 4.31 -7.11
N THR A 73 12.02 5.45 -7.65
CA THR A 73 12.32 6.78 -7.10
C THR A 73 11.09 7.66 -7.09
N ASP A 74 11.14 8.78 -6.37
CA ASP A 74 10.14 9.82 -6.47
C ASP A 74 10.23 10.59 -7.80
N LYS A 75 9.36 11.60 -7.98
CA LYS A 75 9.35 12.45 -9.18
C LYS A 75 10.68 13.17 -9.45
N ASP A 76 11.49 13.43 -8.42
CA ASP A 76 12.75 14.16 -8.49
C ASP A 76 13.96 13.21 -8.66
N GLY A 77 13.70 11.89 -8.71
CA GLY A 77 14.73 10.87 -8.88
C GLY A 77 15.40 10.44 -7.57
N LYS A 78 14.89 10.86 -6.42
CA LYS A 78 15.41 10.40 -5.13
C LYS A 78 14.80 9.03 -4.79
N PRO A 79 15.61 8.02 -4.40
CA PRO A 79 15.09 6.72 -3.98
C PRO A 79 14.12 6.84 -2.81
N PHE A 80 13.03 6.08 -2.85
CA PHE A 80 12.16 5.95 -1.68
C PHE A 80 12.90 5.23 -0.55
N ASN A 81 12.60 5.60 0.69
CA ASN A 81 13.14 4.98 1.88
C ASN A 81 12.13 5.06 3.04
N ASP A 82 12.46 4.48 4.18
CA ASP A 82 11.59 4.44 5.36
C ASP A 82 11.83 5.62 6.34
N THR A 83 12.55 6.66 5.90
CA THR A 83 12.94 7.82 6.71
C THR A 83 12.43 9.13 6.07
N ASP A 84 13.31 9.86 5.38
CA ASP A 84 13.08 11.20 4.86
C ASP A 84 12.40 11.23 3.49
N ASN A 85 12.42 10.13 2.73
CA ASN A 85 11.75 10.00 1.45
C ASN A 85 10.74 8.85 1.43
N ARG A 86 9.87 8.85 2.43
CA ARG A 86 8.84 7.85 2.62
C ARG A 86 7.61 8.14 1.74
N PRO A 87 7.16 7.20 0.88
CA PRO A 87 6.07 7.46 -0.06
C PRO A 87 4.72 7.55 0.65
N ASN A 88 3.79 8.25 0.02
CA ASN A 88 2.36 8.19 0.29
C ASN A 88 1.68 7.40 -0.84
N PRO A 89 0.47 6.83 -0.65
CA PRO A 89 -0.28 6.19 -1.75
C PRO A 89 -0.57 7.13 -2.93
N ASP A 90 -0.42 8.43 -2.73
CA ASP A 90 -0.67 9.50 -3.70
C ASP A 90 0.63 10.00 -4.34
N SER A 91 1.78 9.44 -3.96
CA SER A 91 3.08 9.86 -4.49
C SER A 91 3.23 9.46 -5.95
N ALA A 92 3.69 10.42 -6.76
CA ALA A 92 4.26 10.11 -8.07
C ALA A 92 5.56 9.32 -7.90
N ALA A 93 5.82 8.41 -8.83
CA ALA A 93 6.96 7.53 -8.84
C ALA A 93 7.58 7.47 -10.24
N ASN A 94 8.89 7.21 -10.27
CA ASN A 94 9.65 6.91 -11.46
C ASN A 94 10.18 5.48 -11.34
N ILE A 95 9.85 4.64 -12.31
CA ILE A 95 10.40 3.30 -12.46
C ILE A 95 11.45 3.35 -13.56
N ASP A 96 12.70 3.05 -13.23
CA ASP A 96 13.83 3.01 -14.17
C ASP A 96 14.31 1.56 -14.28
N PHE A 97 14.05 0.94 -15.42
CA PHE A 97 14.55 -0.39 -15.75
C PHE A 97 15.87 -0.29 -16.51
N THR A 98 16.85 -1.08 -16.10
CA THR A 98 18.00 -1.40 -16.93
C THR A 98 17.70 -2.68 -17.70
N TRP A 99 18.08 -2.72 -18.98
CA TRP A 99 17.89 -3.86 -19.85
C TRP A 99 19.16 -4.15 -20.66
N GLU A 100 19.30 -5.38 -21.14
CA GLU A 100 20.41 -5.80 -22.01
C GLU A 100 19.91 -6.70 -23.16
N VAL A 101 20.44 -6.50 -24.36
CA VAL A 101 20.20 -7.35 -25.52
C VAL A 101 21.53 -7.96 -25.94
N LEU A 102 21.68 -9.25 -25.66
CA LEU A 102 22.88 -10.01 -26.01
C LEU A 102 22.88 -10.41 -27.49
N GLU A 103 24.06 -10.53 -28.08
CA GLU A 103 24.26 -10.98 -29.46
C GLU A 103 23.60 -12.34 -29.74
N SER A 104 23.58 -13.22 -28.73
CA SER A 104 22.98 -14.55 -28.80
C SER A 104 21.49 -14.54 -29.17
N LEU A 105 20.77 -13.45 -28.87
CA LEU A 105 19.35 -13.30 -29.14
C LEU A 105 19.05 -13.07 -30.63
N LYS A 106 20.05 -12.65 -31.42
CA LYS A 106 19.93 -12.33 -32.86
C LYS A 106 18.69 -11.48 -33.12
N VAL A 107 18.61 -10.35 -32.41
CA VAL A 107 17.52 -9.39 -32.53
C VAL A 107 17.68 -8.63 -33.85
N LYS A 108 16.57 -8.43 -34.54
CA LYS A 108 16.51 -7.69 -35.80
C LYS A 108 15.55 -6.52 -35.71
N LYS A 109 15.58 -5.64 -36.71
CA LYS A 109 14.61 -4.56 -36.87
C LYS A 109 13.17 -5.11 -36.75
N GLY A 110 12.37 -4.44 -35.93
CA GLY A 110 10.96 -4.76 -35.72
C GLY A 110 10.73 -5.81 -34.63
N ASP A 111 11.73 -6.60 -34.26
CA ASP A 111 11.61 -7.51 -33.11
C ASP A 111 11.24 -6.73 -31.85
N TYR A 112 10.58 -7.42 -30.92
CA TYR A 112 10.02 -6.76 -29.75
C TYR A 112 10.09 -7.58 -28.48
N TYR A 113 10.25 -6.91 -27.35
CA TYR A 113 10.15 -7.47 -26.01
C TYR A 113 8.93 -6.92 -25.29
N ILE A 114 8.24 -7.77 -24.53
CA ILE A 114 7.05 -7.38 -23.77
C ILE A 114 7.22 -7.81 -22.33
N PHE A 115 6.88 -6.90 -21.42
CA PHE A 115 6.72 -7.19 -20.01
C PHE A 115 5.55 -6.40 -19.43
N GLN A 116 5.17 -6.72 -18.20
CA GLN A 116 4.05 -6.11 -17.50
C GLN A 116 4.57 -5.31 -16.30
N LEU A 117 4.16 -4.04 -16.18
CA LEU A 117 4.41 -3.27 -14.96
C LEU A 117 3.63 -3.88 -13.79
N PRO A 118 4.17 -3.85 -12.56
CA PRO A 118 3.46 -4.33 -11.38
C PRO A 118 2.12 -3.61 -11.21
N GLU A 119 1.08 -4.32 -10.78
CA GLU A 119 -0.27 -3.76 -10.63
C GLU A 119 -0.40 -2.64 -9.58
N TYR A 120 0.67 -2.46 -8.78
CA TYR A 120 0.86 -1.39 -7.81
C TYR A 120 1.03 0.00 -8.45
N PHE A 121 1.04 0.11 -9.77
CA PHE A 121 1.22 1.36 -10.50
C PHE A 121 0.05 1.62 -11.45
N ILE A 122 -0.26 2.89 -11.69
CA ILE A 122 -1.30 3.33 -12.64
C ILE A 122 -0.65 3.97 -13.86
N VAL A 123 -1.14 3.61 -15.04
CA VAL A 123 -0.79 4.29 -16.29
C VAL A 123 -2.00 5.09 -16.77
N HIS A 124 -1.95 6.41 -16.58
CA HIS A 124 -3.07 7.29 -16.91
C HIS A 124 -3.22 7.55 -18.41
N ASN A 125 -2.13 7.51 -19.16
CA ASN A 125 -2.08 7.74 -20.59
C ASN A 125 -1.08 6.78 -21.24
N THR A 126 -1.30 6.40 -22.49
CA THR A 126 -0.29 5.66 -23.26
C THR A 126 0.99 6.48 -23.35
N ILE A 127 2.11 5.88 -22.98
CA ILE A 127 3.44 6.49 -23.08
C ILE A 127 4.10 5.92 -24.32
N THR A 128 4.58 6.77 -25.22
CA THR A 128 5.41 6.38 -26.37
C THR A 128 6.68 7.21 -26.33
N GLN A 129 7.84 6.56 -26.22
CA GLN A 129 9.13 7.24 -26.12
C GLN A 129 10.22 6.46 -26.87
N PRO A 130 11.28 7.14 -27.35
CA PRO A 130 12.46 6.47 -27.89
C PRO A 130 13.08 5.53 -26.86
N LEU A 131 13.57 4.39 -27.33
CA LEU A 131 14.44 3.50 -26.57
C LEU A 131 15.88 3.88 -26.91
N VAL A 132 16.68 4.19 -25.89
CA VAL A 132 18.08 4.62 -26.07
C VAL A 132 19.04 3.69 -25.36
N ASP A 133 20.20 3.44 -25.96
CA ASP A 133 21.29 2.69 -25.32
C ASP A 133 21.98 3.51 -24.22
N GLY A 134 22.94 2.89 -23.52
CA GLY A 134 23.74 3.53 -22.47
C GLY A 134 24.58 4.74 -22.94
N THR A 135 24.73 4.95 -24.24
CA THR A 135 25.46 6.07 -24.84
C THR A 135 24.52 7.16 -25.41
N GLY A 136 23.22 6.91 -25.43
CA GLY A 136 22.19 7.82 -25.89
C GLY A 136 21.78 7.66 -27.36
N HIS A 137 22.23 6.60 -28.06
CA HIS A 137 21.76 6.31 -29.41
C HIS A 137 20.36 5.72 -29.37
N GLU A 138 19.49 6.16 -30.29
CA GLU A 138 18.14 5.60 -30.43
C GLU A 138 18.20 4.22 -31.08
N ILE A 139 17.76 3.21 -30.35
CA ILE A 139 17.77 1.81 -30.76
C ILE A 139 16.37 1.23 -30.98
N GLY A 140 15.33 2.06 -30.83
CA GLY A 140 13.95 1.63 -30.96
C GLY A 140 12.95 2.58 -30.33
N THR A 141 11.76 2.06 -30.07
CA THR A 141 10.67 2.75 -29.36
C THR A 141 10.15 1.85 -28.26
N PHE A 142 9.71 2.41 -27.14
CA PHE A 142 8.85 1.68 -26.21
C PHE A 142 7.49 2.34 -26.06
N VAL A 143 6.48 1.49 -25.86
CA VAL A 143 5.10 1.89 -25.60
C VAL A 143 4.64 1.26 -24.28
N VAL A 144 4.07 2.07 -23.39
CA VAL A 144 3.37 1.60 -22.19
C VAL A 144 1.88 1.87 -22.39
N ASP A 145 1.07 0.81 -22.44
CA ASP A 145 -0.39 0.96 -22.55
C ASP A 145 -1.07 1.25 -21.20
N LEU A 146 -2.36 1.57 -21.24
CA LEU A 146 -3.16 1.89 -20.05
C LEU A 146 -3.27 0.72 -19.05
N ASN A 147 -3.01 -0.51 -19.48
CA ASN A 147 -2.99 -1.69 -18.61
C ASN A 147 -1.60 -1.93 -18.01
N GLY A 148 -0.62 -1.08 -18.30
CA GLY A 148 0.76 -1.22 -17.84
C GLY A 148 1.59 -2.24 -18.64
N LYS A 149 1.09 -2.71 -19.79
CA LYS A 149 1.88 -3.57 -20.68
C LYS A 149 2.91 -2.70 -21.39
N VAL A 150 4.18 -3.05 -21.24
CA VAL A 150 5.30 -2.40 -21.92
C VAL A 150 5.66 -3.22 -23.16
N THR A 151 5.76 -2.57 -24.31
CA THR A 151 6.24 -3.16 -25.57
C THR A 151 7.45 -2.36 -26.04
N MET A 152 8.62 -2.98 -26.05
CA MET A 152 9.85 -2.42 -26.61
C MET A 152 10.01 -2.96 -28.03
N THR A 153 10.16 -2.11 -29.03
CA THR A 153 10.37 -2.49 -30.43
C THR A 153 11.70 -1.93 -30.91
N PHE A 154 12.56 -2.80 -31.42
CA PHE A 154 13.93 -2.46 -31.81
C PHE A 154 14.00 -1.99 -33.27
N ASN A 155 14.89 -1.04 -33.56
CA ASN A 155 15.17 -0.57 -34.93
C ASN A 155 16.37 -1.33 -35.52
N GLU A 156 16.85 -0.92 -36.70
CA GLU A 156 17.98 -1.58 -37.39
C GLU A 156 19.33 -1.45 -36.68
N TYR A 157 19.48 -0.54 -35.72
CA TYR A 157 20.73 -0.31 -35.00
C TYR A 157 21.25 -1.57 -34.29
N VAL A 158 20.35 -2.42 -33.82
CA VAL A 158 20.66 -3.65 -33.07
C VAL A 158 21.32 -4.74 -33.92
N GLU A 159 21.24 -4.63 -35.25
CA GLU A 159 21.84 -5.61 -36.16
C GLU A 159 23.35 -5.39 -36.34
N ASP A 160 23.79 -4.14 -36.27
CA ASP A 160 25.21 -3.74 -36.41
C ASP A 160 25.92 -3.59 -35.05
N ASN A 161 25.17 -3.54 -33.95
CA ASN A 161 25.69 -3.30 -32.60
C ASN A 161 25.25 -4.42 -31.65
N PRO A 162 26.06 -5.48 -31.49
CA PRO A 162 25.76 -6.57 -30.57
C PRO A 162 26.03 -6.16 -29.11
N ASN A 163 25.37 -6.85 -28.16
CA ASN A 163 25.57 -6.69 -26.72
C ASN A 163 25.33 -5.25 -26.23
N ILE A 164 24.13 -4.75 -26.51
CA ILE A 164 23.70 -3.40 -26.15
C ILE A 164 22.90 -3.42 -24.85
N ASP A 165 23.07 -2.39 -24.03
CA ASP A 165 22.30 -2.17 -22.83
C ASP A 165 21.80 -0.73 -22.77
N GLY A 166 20.83 -0.49 -21.91
CA GLY A 166 20.30 0.86 -21.71
C GLY A 166 19.24 0.93 -20.65
N HIS A 167 18.52 2.04 -20.66
CA HIS A 167 17.54 2.38 -19.63
C HIS A 167 16.18 2.70 -20.23
N LEU A 168 15.13 2.34 -19.50
CA LEU A 168 13.76 2.70 -19.79
C LEU A 168 13.12 3.28 -18.54
N LYS A 169 12.69 4.54 -18.62
CA LYS A 169 12.08 5.26 -17.50
C LYS A 169 10.58 5.47 -17.72
N VAL A 170 9.77 5.08 -16.73
CA VAL A 170 8.33 5.27 -16.70
C VAL A 170 7.96 6.15 -15.50
N GLY A 171 7.41 7.33 -15.77
CA GLY A 171 6.74 8.15 -14.76
C GLY A 171 5.32 7.64 -14.52
N THR A 172 4.95 7.40 -13.26
CA THR A 172 3.69 6.79 -12.85
C THR A 172 3.26 7.27 -11.46
N GLU A 173 2.16 6.75 -10.94
CA GLU A 173 1.67 6.93 -9.58
C GLU A 173 1.29 5.58 -8.99
N PHE A 174 1.29 5.48 -7.66
CA PHE A 174 0.87 4.25 -6.98
C PHE A 174 -0.63 3.98 -7.16
N ASN A 175 -0.98 2.71 -7.36
CA ASN A 175 -2.35 2.25 -7.42
C ASN A 175 -2.92 2.05 -6.02
N LYS A 176 -3.60 3.07 -5.50
CA LYS A 176 -4.26 3.05 -4.18
C LYS A 176 -5.23 1.88 -3.98
N THR A 177 -5.78 1.32 -5.05
CA THR A 177 -6.69 0.16 -4.95
C THR A 177 -5.95 -1.14 -4.67
N LYS A 178 -4.63 -1.18 -4.92
CA LYS A 178 -3.74 -2.32 -4.68
C LYS A 178 -2.91 -2.14 -3.40
N ILE A 179 -2.59 -0.91 -3.02
CA ILE A 179 -1.97 -0.60 -1.72
C ILE A 179 -3.01 -0.74 -0.59
N LYS A 180 -2.98 -1.85 0.14
CA LYS A 180 -3.98 -2.19 1.17
C LYS A 180 -3.34 -2.82 2.40
N GLY A 181 -4.05 -2.76 3.52
CA GLY A 181 -3.61 -3.38 4.77
C GLY A 181 -2.47 -2.58 5.41
N THR A 182 -1.36 -3.26 5.69
CA THR A 182 -0.18 -2.69 6.37
C THR A 182 0.43 -1.52 5.60
N THR A 183 1.21 -0.68 6.29
CA THR A 183 2.00 0.36 5.61
C THR A 183 3.15 -0.22 4.79
N GLU A 184 3.70 -1.33 5.23
CA GLU A 184 4.73 -2.08 4.53
C GLU A 184 4.11 -2.85 3.36
N GLN A 185 4.65 -2.64 2.16
CA GLN A 185 4.22 -3.24 0.91
C GLN A 185 5.41 -3.83 0.16
N LYS A 186 5.20 -4.99 -0.45
CA LYS A 186 6.21 -5.69 -1.24
C LYS A 186 5.82 -5.62 -2.71
N ILE A 187 6.63 -4.95 -3.52
CA ILE A 187 6.34 -4.73 -4.94
C ILE A 187 7.29 -5.60 -5.77
N PRO A 188 6.82 -6.71 -6.37
CA PRO A 188 7.65 -7.56 -7.21
C PRO A 188 7.85 -6.92 -8.59
N PHE A 189 9.06 -7.03 -9.13
CA PHE A 189 9.43 -6.59 -10.47
C PHE A 189 9.97 -7.76 -11.31
N PRO A 190 9.64 -7.84 -12.61
CA PRO A 190 10.02 -8.97 -13.46
C PRO A 190 11.46 -8.85 -13.98
N ILE A 191 12.45 -8.96 -13.10
CA ILE A 191 13.88 -8.89 -13.46
C ILE A 191 14.41 -10.30 -13.81
N LYS A 192 15.35 -10.38 -14.76
CA LYS A 192 15.98 -11.63 -15.18
C LYS A 192 16.77 -12.24 -14.01
N GLU A 193 16.95 -13.56 -14.05
CA GLU A 193 17.74 -14.36 -13.09
C GLU A 193 17.22 -14.41 -11.64
N GLN A 194 16.62 -13.33 -11.11
CA GLN A 194 16.09 -13.26 -9.75
C GLN A 194 14.84 -12.41 -9.65
N ASP A 195 13.87 -12.86 -8.84
CA ASP A 195 12.74 -12.05 -8.42
C ASP A 195 13.22 -10.87 -7.58
N VAL A 196 13.11 -9.65 -8.12
CA VAL A 196 13.41 -8.42 -7.39
C VAL A 196 12.14 -7.92 -6.72
N ILE A 197 12.15 -7.82 -5.39
CA ILE A 197 11.06 -7.27 -4.60
C ILE A 197 11.54 -5.97 -3.96
N ILE A 198 10.89 -4.85 -4.28
CA ILE A 198 11.12 -3.58 -3.59
C ILE A 198 10.15 -3.48 -2.42
N GLU A 199 10.68 -3.37 -1.21
CA GLU A 199 9.90 -3.14 0.00
C GLU A 199 9.77 -1.65 0.27
N LEU A 200 8.53 -1.17 0.39
CA LEU A 200 8.22 0.21 0.71
C LEU A 200 7.38 0.28 1.97
N ASP A 201 7.70 1.23 2.85
CA ASP A 201 6.86 1.57 3.98
C ASP A 201 6.12 2.88 3.69
N PHE A 202 4.81 2.82 3.49
CA PHE A 202 4.00 3.98 3.10
C PHE A 202 3.50 4.79 4.29
N LYS A 203 3.48 6.12 4.17
CA LYS A 203 2.83 7.00 5.13
C LYS A 203 1.32 6.68 5.24
N PRO A 204 0.81 6.30 6.43
CA PRO A 204 -0.62 6.16 6.65
C PRO A 204 -1.39 7.42 6.28
N ASN A 205 -2.55 7.25 5.66
CA ASN A 205 -3.47 8.35 5.39
C ASN A 205 -4.27 8.71 6.65
N VAL A 206 -3.65 9.50 7.53
CA VAL A 206 -4.26 10.00 8.77
C VAL A 206 -4.40 11.52 8.73
N LYS A 207 -5.56 12.03 9.15
CA LYS A 207 -5.80 13.49 9.26
C LYS A 207 -5.06 14.13 10.44
N LYS A 208 -4.83 13.36 11.51
CA LYS A 208 -4.15 13.78 12.74
C LYS A 208 -3.24 12.66 13.21
N SER A 209 -2.01 13.00 13.58
CA SER A 209 -1.05 12.04 14.16
C SER A 209 -1.40 11.65 15.60
N MET A 210 -2.22 12.45 16.29
CA MET A 210 -2.64 12.22 17.66
C MET A 210 -4.14 12.43 17.83
N ASN A 211 -4.78 11.56 18.62
CA ASN A 211 -6.18 11.67 19.03
C ASN A 211 -6.30 11.46 20.53
N LYS A 212 -7.30 12.10 21.14
CA LYS A 212 -7.63 11.91 22.55
C LYS A 212 -9.14 11.76 22.70
N LYS A 213 -9.56 10.85 23.57
CA LYS A 213 -10.96 10.61 23.93
C LYS A 213 -11.05 10.41 25.44
N GLY A 214 -12.12 10.92 26.03
CA GLY A 214 -12.51 10.62 27.41
C GLY A 214 -13.91 10.01 27.43
N ILE A 215 -14.12 8.99 28.25
CA ILE A 215 -15.42 8.34 28.44
C ILE A 215 -15.70 8.28 29.95
N PRO A 216 -16.81 8.88 30.43
CA PRO A 216 -17.19 8.76 31.83
C PRO A 216 -17.56 7.30 32.17
N ASP A 217 -17.27 6.85 33.39
CA ASP A 217 -17.63 5.51 33.86
C ASP A 217 -19.15 5.27 33.88
N ARG A 218 -19.93 6.36 34.01
CA ARG A 218 -21.39 6.38 33.98
C ARG A 218 -21.92 7.76 33.56
N PRO A 219 -23.13 7.85 32.98
CA PRO A 219 -23.66 9.09 32.43
C PRO A 219 -24.10 10.12 33.49
N ILE A 220 -24.51 9.65 34.68
CA ILE A 220 -24.96 10.50 35.80
C ILE A 220 -24.20 10.09 37.04
N ASN A 221 -23.76 11.07 37.84
CA ASN A 221 -22.91 10.87 39.01
C ASN A 221 -21.60 10.17 38.65
N THR A 222 -20.98 10.60 37.55
CA THR A 222 -19.67 10.12 37.08
C THR A 222 -18.63 10.17 38.20
N ASN A 223 -17.96 9.07 38.47
CA ASN A 223 -16.89 9.01 39.46
C ASN A 223 -15.51 9.06 38.81
N GLN A 224 -15.42 8.61 37.56
CA GLN A 224 -14.16 8.46 36.84
C GLN A 224 -14.33 8.78 35.36
N ILE A 225 -13.29 9.33 34.76
CA ILE A 225 -13.18 9.50 33.31
C ILE A 225 -12.05 8.58 32.83
N ASN A 226 -12.37 7.69 31.90
CA ASN A 226 -11.41 6.82 31.23
C ASN A 226 -10.89 7.54 29.98
N TRP A 227 -9.60 7.84 29.95
CA TRP A 227 -8.93 8.51 28.86
C TRP A 227 -8.23 7.49 27.96
N THR A 228 -8.33 7.70 26.66
CA THR A 228 -7.56 6.99 25.64
C THR A 228 -6.89 8.02 24.75
N VAL A 229 -5.58 7.90 24.58
CA VAL A 229 -4.80 8.68 23.63
C VAL A 229 -4.19 7.73 22.61
N GLU A 230 -4.36 8.02 21.33
CA GLU A 230 -3.56 7.42 20.27
C GLU A 230 -2.51 8.44 19.82
N MET A 231 -1.24 8.07 19.74
CA MET A 231 -0.15 8.96 19.31
C MET A 231 0.71 8.33 18.20
N ASN A 232 1.41 9.20 17.46
CA ASN A 232 2.29 8.85 16.34
C ASN A 232 1.60 8.04 15.24
N LYS A 233 0.34 8.35 14.92
CA LYS A 233 -0.43 7.61 13.92
C LYS A 233 0.13 7.74 12.50
N THR A 234 1.01 8.71 12.26
CA THR A 234 1.76 8.87 11.01
C THR A 234 2.93 7.88 10.90
N LYS A 235 3.28 7.18 11.99
CA LYS A 235 4.47 6.32 12.10
C LYS A 235 5.75 7.08 11.74
N ASP A 236 5.83 8.34 12.15
CA ASP A 236 7.03 9.13 11.98
C ASP A 236 8.10 8.65 12.97
N ILE A 237 9.37 8.87 12.63
CA ILE A 237 10.48 8.62 13.54
C ILE A 237 10.38 9.64 14.68
N LEU A 238 10.32 9.18 15.92
CA LEU A 238 10.37 10.02 17.10
C LEU A 238 11.65 9.75 17.88
N THR A 239 12.57 10.71 17.89
CA THR A 239 13.78 10.65 18.71
C THR A 239 13.50 11.25 20.09
N ASN A 240 13.75 10.51 21.17
CA ASN A 240 13.49 10.91 22.57
C ASN A 240 12.04 11.38 22.78
N ALA A 241 11.08 10.57 22.34
CA ALA A 241 9.67 10.91 22.45
C ALA A 241 9.23 11.01 23.92
N VAL A 242 8.50 12.08 24.26
CA VAL A 242 7.92 12.26 25.59
C VAL A 242 6.45 12.64 25.44
N PHE A 243 5.58 11.78 25.98
CA PHE A 243 4.16 12.04 26.15
C PHE A 243 3.92 12.75 27.49
N GLN A 244 3.10 13.80 27.47
CA GLN A 244 2.77 14.64 28.61
C GLN A 244 1.27 14.91 28.65
N ASP A 245 0.67 14.84 29.84
CA ASP A 245 -0.72 15.21 30.08
C ASP A 245 -0.84 15.86 31.47
N ASN A 246 -1.41 17.06 31.51
CA ASN A 246 -1.71 17.75 32.76
C ASN A 246 -3.19 17.50 33.08
N ILE A 247 -3.43 16.84 34.22
CA ILE A 247 -4.78 16.41 34.60
C ILE A 247 -5.64 17.65 34.89
N PRO A 248 -6.85 17.73 34.35
CA PRO A 248 -7.69 18.91 34.53
C PRO A 248 -8.11 19.10 35.98
N ASN A 249 -8.32 20.36 36.36
CA ASN A 249 -8.86 20.74 37.68
C ASN A 249 -10.15 19.97 38.00
N GLY A 250 -10.30 19.61 39.27
CA GLY A 250 -11.43 18.80 39.75
C GLY A 250 -11.32 17.31 39.43
N ALA A 251 -10.21 16.86 38.85
CA ALA A 251 -9.91 15.45 38.67
C ALA A 251 -8.51 15.10 39.20
N SER A 252 -8.29 13.82 39.48
CA SER A 252 -7.01 13.29 39.94
C SER A 252 -6.69 11.98 39.24
N LEU A 253 -5.45 11.84 38.75
CA LEU A 253 -4.96 10.63 38.08
C LEU A 253 -4.99 9.42 39.02
N ASN A 254 -5.52 8.31 38.54
CA ASN A 254 -5.30 7.00 39.13
C ASN A 254 -4.02 6.41 38.50
N GLU A 255 -2.89 6.50 39.20
CA GLU A 255 -1.59 6.08 38.65
C GLU A 255 -1.54 4.58 38.32
N ASP A 256 -2.26 3.74 39.05
CA ASP A 256 -2.32 2.29 38.80
C ASP A 256 -3.07 1.93 37.51
N SER A 257 -3.81 2.87 36.93
CA SER A 257 -4.60 2.65 35.71
C SER A 257 -3.80 2.86 34.41
N ILE A 258 -2.55 3.34 34.51
CA ILE A 258 -1.76 3.73 33.34
C ILE A 258 -1.31 2.49 32.57
N LYS A 259 -1.68 2.43 31.29
CA LYS A 259 -1.33 1.38 30.36
C LYS A 259 -0.86 1.96 29.04
N VAL A 260 0.22 1.41 28.49
CA VAL A 260 0.76 1.78 27.19
C VAL A 260 0.73 0.55 26.30
N TYR A 261 0.07 0.64 25.15
CA TYR A 261 -0.02 -0.42 24.17
C TYR A 261 0.62 0.03 22.86
N GLU A 262 1.23 -0.91 22.13
CA GLU A 262 1.53 -0.69 20.72
C GLU A 262 0.23 -0.48 19.94
N LEU A 263 0.29 0.31 18.88
CA LEU A 263 -0.86 0.59 18.03
C LEU A 263 -0.46 0.35 16.58
N GLU A 264 -1.09 -0.64 15.96
CA GLU A 264 -0.95 -0.85 14.52
C GLU A 264 -1.79 0.18 13.78
N VAL A 265 -1.22 0.77 12.72
CA VAL A 265 -1.89 1.73 11.85
C VAL A 265 -1.79 1.23 10.42
N ASP A 266 -2.94 0.95 9.83
CA ASP A 266 -3.03 0.52 8.44
C ASP A 266 -2.87 1.70 7.48
N ILE A 267 -2.78 1.42 6.18
CA ILE A 267 -2.57 2.47 5.16
C ILE A 267 -3.68 3.53 5.13
N ASN A 268 -4.89 3.18 5.57
CA ASN A 268 -6.05 4.06 5.61
C ASN A 268 -6.19 4.78 6.97
N GLY A 269 -5.24 4.59 7.88
CA GLY A 269 -5.26 5.19 9.21
C GLY A 269 -6.16 4.47 10.23
N LYS A 270 -6.67 3.28 9.89
CA LYS A 270 -7.40 2.44 10.85
C LYS A 270 -6.42 1.91 11.87
N THR A 271 -6.79 2.02 13.14
CA THR A 271 -5.96 1.61 14.26
C THR A 271 -6.42 0.28 14.84
N THR A 272 -5.45 -0.55 15.25
CA THR A 272 -5.70 -1.80 15.99
C THR A 272 -4.74 -1.86 17.17
N ARG A 273 -5.28 -1.98 18.40
CA ARG A 273 -4.47 -2.08 19.62
C ARG A 273 -3.68 -3.40 19.61
N GLY A 274 -2.37 -3.29 19.80
CA GLY A 274 -1.44 -4.41 19.92
C GLY A 274 -1.17 -4.81 21.37
N ALA A 275 0.03 -5.34 21.62
CA ALA A 275 0.47 -5.78 22.94
C ALA A 275 0.76 -4.61 23.90
N GLU A 276 0.69 -4.87 25.20
CA GLU A 276 1.15 -3.91 26.22
C GLU A 276 2.68 -3.74 26.10
N VAL A 277 3.14 -2.50 26.07
CA VAL A 277 4.55 -2.15 25.97
C VAL A 277 5.23 -2.46 27.30
N SER A 278 6.39 -3.12 27.24
CA SER A 278 7.20 -3.37 28.43
C SER A 278 7.57 -2.05 29.13
N LYS A 279 7.48 -2.02 30.46
CA LYS A 279 7.95 -0.90 31.28
C LYS A 279 9.46 -0.63 31.11
N GLU A 280 10.20 -1.54 30.49
CA GLU A 280 11.61 -1.34 30.18
C GLU A 280 11.82 -0.39 29.00
N GLU A 281 10.84 -0.21 28.12
CA GLU A 281 10.93 0.65 26.92
C GLU A 281 10.67 2.13 27.20
N TYR A 282 10.16 2.47 28.39
CA TYR A 282 9.83 3.84 28.77
C TYR A 282 10.09 4.11 30.25
N THR A 283 10.24 5.38 30.60
CA THR A 283 10.23 5.86 31.98
C THR A 283 8.88 6.51 32.26
N LEU A 284 8.20 6.04 33.30
CA LEU A 284 6.95 6.61 33.78
C LEU A 284 7.22 7.56 34.94
N THR A 285 6.70 8.78 34.87
CA THR A 285 6.68 9.73 35.98
C THR A 285 5.29 10.33 36.08
N SER A 286 4.61 10.09 37.19
CA SER A 286 3.23 10.51 37.41
C SER A 286 3.04 11.09 38.81
N SER A 287 1.98 11.87 38.95
CA SER A 287 1.43 12.41 40.19
C SER A 287 -0.08 12.57 40.01
N SER A 288 -0.79 12.98 41.07
CA SER A 288 -2.24 13.20 41.00
C SER A 288 -2.68 14.16 39.90
N ASP A 289 -1.81 15.08 39.47
CA ASP A 289 -2.09 16.17 38.53
C ASP A 289 -1.29 16.08 37.22
N LYS A 290 -0.42 15.08 37.04
CA LYS A 290 0.44 14.98 35.87
C LYS A 290 0.76 13.54 35.47
N LEU A 291 0.83 13.30 34.16
CA LEU A 291 1.31 12.06 33.56
C LEU A 291 2.42 12.38 32.55
N ASN A 292 3.58 11.73 32.70
CA ASN A 292 4.70 11.83 31.78
C ASN A 292 5.25 10.43 31.45
N ILE A 293 5.33 10.11 30.15
CA ILE A 293 5.90 8.86 29.63
C ILE A 293 7.02 9.22 28.66
N ALA A 294 8.27 8.90 29.01
CA ALA A 294 9.44 9.14 28.16
C ALA A 294 9.91 7.83 27.55
N PHE A 295 9.82 7.68 26.23
CA PHE A 295 10.32 6.50 25.51
C PHE A 295 11.85 6.54 25.45
N LYS A 296 12.49 5.41 25.78
CA LYS A 296 13.96 5.35 25.93
C LYS A 296 14.69 5.30 24.59
N ASN A 297 14.06 4.68 23.59
CA ASN A 297 14.60 4.48 22.26
C ASN A 297 13.87 5.32 21.22
N GLU A 298 14.56 5.58 20.10
CA GLU A 298 13.90 6.08 18.91
C GLU A 298 12.84 5.08 18.42
N THR A 299 11.68 5.58 17.99
CA THR A 299 10.56 4.72 17.61
C THR A 299 9.79 5.27 16.41
N LYS A 300 9.38 4.38 15.51
CA LYS A 300 8.39 4.64 14.45
C LYS A 300 7.00 4.13 14.82
N LYS A 301 6.86 3.46 15.97
CA LYS A 301 5.61 2.82 16.37
C LYS A 301 4.59 3.89 16.78
N ALA A 302 3.33 3.61 16.53
CA ALA A 302 2.23 4.32 17.17
C ALA A 302 1.92 3.65 18.51
N TYR A 303 1.32 4.42 19.42
CA TYR A 303 0.98 3.93 20.76
C TYR A 303 -0.43 4.34 21.15
N GLN A 304 -1.10 3.47 21.91
CA GLN A 304 -2.33 3.76 22.62
C GLN A 304 -2.04 3.83 24.12
N ILE A 305 -2.27 5.00 24.73
CA ILE A 305 -2.10 5.24 26.15
C ILE A 305 -3.49 5.31 26.78
N GLU A 306 -3.73 4.45 27.76
CA GLU A 306 -4.96 4.39 28.55
C GLU A 306 -4.65 4.77 30.00
N TYR A 307 -5.51 5.59 30.60
CA TYR A 307 -5.45 5.92 32.02
C TYR A 307 -6.80 6.49 32.49
N ALA A 308 -7.00 6.55 33.78
CA ALA A 308 -8.23 7.01 34.40
C ALA A 308 -7.98 8.16 35.36
N THR A 309 -8.94 9.09 35.40
CA THR A 309 -8.95 10.17 36.39
C THR A 309 -10.21 10.10 37.24
N LYS A 310 -10.08 10.08 38.55
CA LYS A 310 -11.18 10.20 39.50
C LYS A 310 -11.64 11.65 39.59
N ILE A 311 -12.95 11.89 39.64
CA ILE A 311 -13.47 13.24 39.91
C ILE A 311 -13.34 13.53 41.41
N THR A 312 -12.70 14.65 41.73
CA THR A 312 -12.42 15.11 43.10
C THR A 312 -13.21 16.37 43.48
N ASP A 313 -13.68 17.12 42.49
CA ASP A 313 -14.58 18.27 42.69
C ASP A 313 -15.89 18.03 41.95
N GLU A 314 -16.97 17.76 42.70
CA GLU A 314 -18.28 17.48 42.13
C GLU A 314 -18.97 18.72 41.52
N SER A 315 -18.49 19.93 41.85
CA SER A 315 -18.98 21.18 41.25
C SER A 315 -18.49 21.38 39.81
N VAL A 316 -17.38 20.73 39.44
CA VAL A 316 -16.86 20.73 38.07
C VAL A 316 -17.65 19.73 37.23
N THR A 317 -18.27 20.24 36.16
CA THR A 317 -19.10 19.44 35.24
C THR A 317 -18.48 19.30 33.85
N SER A 318 -17.37 19.98 33.57
CA SER A 318 -16.68 19.98 32.27
C SER A 318 -15.17 19.82 32.47
N PHE A 319 -14.62 18.75 31.90
CA PHE A 319 -13.21 18.38 32.03
C PHE A 319 -12.56 18.43 30.66
N LYS A 320 -11.89 19.55 30.36
CA LYS A 320 -11.05 19.70 29.16
C LYS A 320 -9.65 19.20 29.50
N ASN A 321 -9.22 18.12 28.84
CA ASN A 321 -7.90 17.55 29.02
C ASN A 321 -7.10 17.59 27.70
N GLU A 322 -5.83 17.96 27.78
CA GLU A 322 -4.91 18.05 26.65
C GLU A 322 -3.65 17.24 26.91
N ALA A 323 -3.35 16.36 25.96
CA ALA A 323 -2.10 15.63 25.90
C ALA A 323 -1.19 16.23 24.82
N LYS A 324 0.11 16.09 25.02
CA LYS A 324 1.17 16.57 24.15
C LYS A 324 2.24 15.50 23.98
N VAL A 325 2.78 15.37 22.77
CA VAL A 325 3.99 14.59 22.48
C VAL A 325 5.06 15.54 21.97
N SER A 326 6.22 15.52 22.61
CA SER A 326 7.43 16.19 22.16
C SER A 326 8.47 15.19 21.69
N SER A 327 9.30 15.58 20.72
CA SER A 327 10.41 14.78 20.21
C SER A 327 11.53 15.70 19.73
N LYS A 328 12.78 15.23 19.72
CA LYS A 328 13.94 16.06 19.37
C LYS A 328 13.97 16.48 17.90
N ASN A 329 13.42 15.65 17.01
CA ASN A 329 13.57 15.78 15.56
C ASN A 329 12.35 16.40 14.85
N GLN A 330 11.27 16.72 15.57
CA GLN A 330 10.09 17.38 15.01
C GLN A 330 9.34 18.20 16.07
N GLY A 331 8.48 19.11 15.63
CA GLY A 331 7.67 19.95 16.50
C GLY A 331 6.65 19.16 17.34
N ASP A 332 6.22 19.77 18.43
CA ASP A 332 5.28 19.14 19.35
C ASP A 332 3.90 18.93 18.72
N VAL A 333 3.26 17.81 19.05
CA VAL A 333 1.91 17.45 18.60
C VAL A 333 0.99 17.32 19.81
N SER A 334 -0.16 17.98 19.78
CA SER A 334 -1.16 17.91 20.86
C SER A 334 -2.49 17.33 20.39
N ALA A 335 -3.21 16.71 21.33
CA ALA A 335 -4.61 16.33 21.17
C ALA A 335 -5.37 16.60 22.48
N ASN A 336 -6.58 17.14 22.36
CA ASN A 336 -7.44 17.42 23.50
C ASN A 336 -8.82 16.76 23.36
N ALA A 337 -9.48 16.58 24.49
CA ALA A 337 -10.87 16.15 24.57
C ALA A 337 -11.55 16.82 25.76
N THR A 338 -12.84 17.12 25.61
CA THR A 338 -13.68 17.65 26.69
C THR A 338 -14.74 16.64 27.04
N VAL A 339 -14.85 16.29 28.32
CA VAL A 339 -15.90 15.42 28.85
C VAL A 339 -16.82 16.23 29.74
N THR A 340 -18.12 16.21 29.44
CA THR A 340 -19.15 16.81 30.28
C THR A 340 -19.87 15.72 31.06
N VAL A 341 -20.09 15.97 32.36
CA VAL A 341 -20.74 15.02 33.27
C VAL A 341 -21.98 15.66 33.90
N SER A 342 -22.96 14.83 34.27
CA SER A 342 -24.17 15.28 34.96
C SER A 342 -24.21 14.76 36.39
N ARG A 343 -24.73 15.57 37.31
CA ARG A 343 -25.00 15.19 38.70
C ARG A 343 -26.51 15.02 38.89
N GLY A 344 -26.89 14.01 39.67
CA GLY A 344 -28.26 13.87 40.14
C GLY A 344 -28.62 15.03 41.08
N THR A 345 -29.88 15.40 41.12
CA THR A 345 -30.38 16.33 42.12
C THR A 345 -30.49 15.62 43.47
N HIS A 346 -30.16 16.32 44.56
CA HIS A 346 -30.48 15.81 45.90
C HIS A 346 -32.00 15.73 46.06
N LEU A 347 -32.48 14.66 46.72
CA LEU A 347 -33.88 14.55 47.11
C LEU A 347 -34.17 15.57 48.22
N GLU A 348 -35.00 16.57 47.92
CA GLU A 348 -35.55 17.44 48.97
C GLU A 348 -36.61 16.67 49.78
N LYS A 349 -36.28 16.36 51.04
CA LYS A 349 -37.29 15.89 52.00
C LYS A 349 -38.02 17.10 52.56
N THR A 350 -39.26 17.32 52.12
CA THR A 350 -40.17 18.23 52.79
C THR A 350 -41.01 17.44 53.80
N SER A 351 -41.09 17.92 55.05
CA SER A 351 -42.04 17.41 56.04
C SER A 351 -43.11 18.48 56.25
N LYS A 352 -44.39 18.07 56.28
CA LYS A 352 -45.50 18.91 56.72
C LYS A 352 -45.93 18.41 58.10
N TYR A 353 -45.69 19.21 59.12
CA TYR A 353 -46.20 18.99 60.47
C TYR A 353 -47.73 19.16 60.48
N ASN A 354 -48.47 18.15 60.94
CA ASN A 354 -49.91 18.25 61.17
C ASN A 354 -50.20 18.15 62.68
N PRO A 355 -50.58 19.24 63.36
CA PRO A 355 -50.86 19.22 64.79
C PRO A 355 -52.16 18.49 65.18
N LYS A 356 -52.97 18.00 64.22
CA LYS A 356 -54.30 17.42 64.49
C LYS A 356 -54.33 15.89 64.64
N THR A 357 -53.19 15.21 64.65
CA THR A 357 -53.11 13.73 64.72
C THR A 357 -52.30 13.22 65.90
N GLN A 358 -52.32 13.93 67.04
CA GLN A 358 -51.77 13.43 68.30
C GLN A 358 -52.87 13.14 69.31
#